data_AF-A0A9D1S8Y8-F1
#
_entry.id   AF-A0A9D1S8Y8-F1
#
_cell.length_a   1.000
_cell.length_b   1.000
_cell.length_c   1.000
_cell.angle_alpha   90.00
_cell.angle_beta   90.00
_cell.angle_gamma   90.00
#
_symmetry.space_group_name_H-M   'P 1'
#
loop_
_entity.id
_entity.type
_entity.pdbx_description
1 polymer ?
#
loop_
_entity_poly.entity_id
_entity_poly.type
_entity_poly.pdbx_seq_one_letter_code
_entity_poly.pdbx_strand_id
1 'polypeptide(L)'
;MVPDLSVDPTQALACGEDTYERNENLERFAEEFMEPQYFGAMRRNIEAYENSLLPTRLLYKQPVEIGPIAINIPAAYGHGVIFMENDAVCGIGRSTGEFLFGHEMGHKAMDVKEEEMLIREIAGILAIGYDFNEERLKELAADEFGNMVDTRRVIDRCIFHYPVDEGRRKEIQRRILKFAWN
;
A
#
# COMPACT_ATOMS: atom_id res chain seq x y z
N MET A 1 -15.00 4.07 23.54
CA MET A 1 -14.52 2.95 24.36
C MET A 1 -15.42 1.78 23.99
N VAL A 2 -14.88 0.74 23.36
CA VAL A 2 -15.66 -0.47 23.01
C VAL A 2 -15.99 -1.19 24.34
N PRO A 3 -17.24 -1.59 24.59
CA PRO A 3 -17.61 -2.34 25.79
C PRO A 3 -16.78 -3.61 25.95
N ASP A 4 -16.29 -3.89 27.15
CA ASP A 4 -15.54 -5.11 27.46
C ASP A 4 -16.43 -6.07 28.25
N LEU A 5 -17.09 -6.98 27.52
CA LEU A 5 -18.01 -7.95 28.12
C LEU A 5 -17.31 -9.02 28.95
N SER A 6 -15.97 -9.14 28.86
CA SER A 6 -15.19 -10.02 29.73
C SER A 6 -14.99 -9.43 31.13
N VAL A 7 -14.97 -8.11 31.23
CA VAL A 7 -14.83 -7.35 32.48
C VAL A 7 -16.19 -7.05 33.09
N ASP A 8 -17.18 -6.68 32.27
CA ASP A 8 -18.55 -6.45 32.69
C ASP A 8 -19.55 -7.03 31.67
N PRO A 9 -20.05 -8.26 31.93
CA PRO A 9 -21.01 -8.94 31.07
C PRO A 9 -22.37 -8.26 31.00
N THR A 10 -22.61 -7.15 31.71
CA THR A 10 -23.87 -6.41 31.67
C THR A 10 -23.81 -5.16 30.81
N GLN A 11 -22.68 -4.90 30.16
CA GLN A 11 -22.61 -3.85 29.14
C GLN A 11 -23.29 -4.29 27.85
N ALA A 12 -23.67 -3.31 27.02
CA ALA A 12 -24.26 -3.52 25.70
C ALA A 12 -25.49 -4.48 25.69
N LEU A 13 -26.35 -4.43 26.70
CA LEU A 13 -27.56 -5.27 26.79
C LEU A 13 -28.52 -5.11 25.60
N ALA A 14 -28.45 -3.98 24.90
CA ALA A 14 -29.23 -3.75 23.68
C ALA A 14 -28.68 -4.49 22.45
N CYS A 15 -27.50 -5.11 22.56
CA CYS A 15 -26.79 -5.76 21.45
C CYS A 15 -27.00 -7.29 21.40
N GLY A 16 -27.90 -7.87 22.21
CA GLY A 16 -28.18 -9.31 22.19
C GLY A 16 -28.62 -9.85 23.55
N GLU A 17 -29.17 -11.07 23.55
CA GLU A 17 -29.74 -11.73 24.73
C GLU A 17 -28.66 -12.44 25.58
N ASP A 18 -27.57 -12.90 24.96
CA ASP A 18 -26.44 -13.52 25.64
C ASP A 18 -25.10 -12.83 25.32
N THR A 19 -24.04 -13.20 26.04
CA THR A 19 -22.73 -12.55 25.94
C THR A 19 -22.03 -12.83 24.61
N TYR A 20 -22.26 -13.98 23.99
CA TYR A 20 -21.67 -14.35 22.71
C TYR A 20 -22.30 -13.53 21.59
N GLU A 21 -23.63 -13.49 21.53
CA GLU A 21 -24.39 -12.69 20.58
C GLU A 21 -24.06 -11.19 20.71
N ARG A 22 -23.90 -10.70 21.94
CA ARG A 22 -23.49 -9.31 22.19
C ARG A 22 -22.09 -8.98 21.69
N ASN A 23 -21.12 -9.89 21.84
CA ASN A 23 -19.78 -9.69 21.27
C ASN A 23 -19.83 -9.65 19.74
N GLU A 24 -20.52 -10.62 19.11
CA GLU A 24 -20.65 -10.68 17.65
C GLU A 24 -21.32 -9.43 17.07
N ASN A 25 -22.37 -8.93 17.72
CA ASN A 25 -23.05 -7.70 17.29
C ASN A 25 -22.23 -6.43 17.56
N LEU A 26 -21.40 -6.40 18.61
CA LEU A 26 -20.47 -5.30 18.85
C LEU A 26 -19.34 -5.28 17.82
N GLU A 27 -18.81 -6.44 17.46
CA GLU A 27 -17.83 -6.59 16.39
C GLU A 27 -18.41 -6.12 15.05
N ARG A 28 -19.60 -6.62 14.68
CA ARG A 28 -20.32 -6.15 13.48
C ARG A 28 -20.60 -4.64 13.50
N PHE A 29 -21.03 -4.09 14.62
CA PHE A 29 -21.27 -2.65 14.73
C PHE A 29 -19.97 -1.85 14.57
N ALA A 30 -18.87 -2.32 15.16
CA ALA A 30 -17.56 -1.69 15.00
C ALA A 30 -17.11 -1.77 13.53
N GLU A 31 -17.31 -2.90 12.85
CA GLU A 31 -17.04 -3.07 11.42
C GLU A 31 -17.88 -2.09 10.58
N GLU A 32 -19.21 -2.10 10.74
CA GLU A 32 -20.14 -1.21 10.02
C GLU A 32 -19.84 0.29 10.30
N PHE A 33 -19.37 0.62 11.50
CA PHE A 33 -18.98 1.99 11.86
C PHE A 33 -17.63 2.41 11.29
N MET A 34 -16.68 1.47 11.17
CA MET A 34 -15.33 1.72 10.66
C MET A 34 -15.24 1.60 9.14
N GLU A 35 -16.18 0.91 8.49
CA GLU A 35 -16.31 0.84 7.03
C GLU A 35 -16.24 2.23 6.34
N PRO A 36 -16.96 3.27 6.81
CA PRO A 36 -16.80 4.64 6.30
C PRO A 36 -15.39 5.20 6.42
N GLN A 37 -14.64 4.84 7.47
CA GLN A 37 -13.26 5.29 7.66
C GLN A 37 -12.32 4.63 6.65
N TYR A 38 -12.45 3.31 6.44
CA TYR A 38 -11.64 2.59 5.46
C TYR A 38 -11.97 3.01 4.03
N PHE A 39 -13.25 3.18 3.70
CA PHE A 39 -13.68 3.69 2.40
C PHE A 39 -13.17 5.12 2.16
N GLY A 40 -13.32 5.99 3.15
CA GLY A 40 -12.81 7.35 3.10
C GLY A 40 -11.28 7.40 2.96
N ALA A 41 -10.56 6.49 3.60
CA ALA A 41 -9.11 6.36 3.49
C ALA A 41 -8.69 5.86 2.11
N MET A 42 -9.30 4.79 1.63
CA MET A 42 -9.00 4.24 0.31
C MET A 42 -9.33 5.22 -0.81
N ARG A 43 -10.41 6.00 -0.69
CA ARG A 43 -10.73 7.07 -1.63
C ARG A 43 -9.59 8.10 -1.70
N ARG A 44 -9.05 8.54 -0.56
CA ARG A 44 -7.89 9.46 -0.56
C ARG A 44 -6.66 8.85 -1.24
N ASN A 45 -6.40 7.56 -1.02
CA ASN A 45 -5.28 6.85 -1.64
C ASN A 45 -5.44 6.76 -3.16
N ILE A 46 -6.65 6.48 -3.65
CA ILE A 46 -6.98 6.49 -5.09
C ILE A 46 -6.86 7.91 -5.66
N GLU A 47 -7.44 8.91 -5.01
CA GLU A 47 -7.36 10.31 -5.44
C GLU A 47 -5.90 10.78 -5.54
N ALA A 48 -5.04 10.40 -4.59
CA ALA A 48 -3.61 10.69 -4.66
C ALA A 48 -2.95 10.03 -5.88
N TYR A 49 -3.32 8.79 -6.20
CA TYR A 49 -2.83 8.12 -7.40
C TYR A 49 -3.31 8.82 -8.68
N GLU A 50 -4.60 9.14 -8.77
CA GLU A 50 -5.19 9.83 -9.94
C GLU A 50 -4.57 11.20 -10.19
N ASN A 51 -4.14 11.89 -9.13
CA ASN A 51 -3.44 13.17 -9.21
C ASN A 51 -1.93 13.05 -9.44
N SER A 52 -1.38 11.83 -9.48
CA SER A 52 0.02 11.58 -9.79
C SER A 52 0.29 11.65 -11.31
N LEU A 53 1.56 11.49 -11.70
CA LEU A 53 1.96 11.38 -13.12
C LEU A 53 1.77 9.97 -13.70
N LEU A 54 1.32 9.02 -12.89
CA LEU A 54 1.13 7.63 -13.30
C LEU A 54 -0.16 7.45 -14.11
N PRO A 55 -0.22 6.47 -15.02
CA PRO A 55 -1.38 6.28 -15.86
C PRO A 55 -2.54 5.63 -15.09
N THR A 56 -3.69 6.31 -15.07
CA THR A 56 -4.93 5.84 -14.40
C THR A 56 -5.43 4.49 -14.91
N ARG A 57 -5.04 4.06 -16.12
CA ARG A 57 -5.37 2.72 -16.65
C ARG A 57 -4.89 1.60 -15.73
N LEU A 58 -3.83 1.81 -14.96
CA LEU A 58 -3.35 0.83 -13.98
C LEU A 58 -4.34 0.64 -12.83
N LEU A 59 -5.18 1.64 -12.49
CA LEU A 59 -6.22 1.51 -11.46
C LEU A 59 -7.41 0.67 -11.94
N TYR A 60 -7.58 0.49 -13.25
CA TYR A 60 -8.78 -0.11 -13.81
C TYR A 60 -9.00 -1.52 -13.26
N LYS A 61 -10.17 -1.72 -12.65
CA LYS A 61 -10.60 -2.97 -12.02
C LYS A 61 -9.54 -3.56 -11.06
N GLN A 62 -8.77 -2.74 -10.36
CA GLN A 62 -7.85 -3.23 -9.35
C GLN A 62 -8.62 -3.58 -8.07
N PRO A 63 -8.74 -4.87 -7.69
CA PRO A 63 -9.30 -5.23 -6.39
C PRO A 63 -8.35 -4.82 -5.26
N VAL A 64 -8.94 -4.29 -4.19
CA VAL A 64 -8.25 -3.95 -2.94
C VAL A 64 -9.00 -4.62 -1.80
N GLU A 65 -8.30 -5.41 -1.01
CA GLU A 65 -8.80 -6.03 0.21
C GLU A 65 -8.17 -5.34 1.42
N ILE A 66 -9.02 -4.86 2.32
CA ILE A 66 -8.62 -4.18 3.55
C ILE A 66 -8.93 -5.13 4.70
N GLY A 67 -7.94 -5.46 5.51
CA GLY A 67 -8.13 -6.35 6.64
C GLY A 67 -6.84 -6.60 7.41
N PRO A 68 -6.93 -7.28 8.56
CA PRO A 68 -5.74 -7.67 9.32
C PRO A 68 -4.86 -8.60 8.47
N ILE A 69 -3.64 -8.15 8.16
CA ILE A 69 -2.65 -8.97 7.48
C ILE A 69 -1.91 -9.79 8.54
N ALA A 70 -1.91 -11.13 8.40
CA ALA A 70 -1.31 -12.05 9.36
C ALA A 70 0.22 -11.94 9.50
N ILE A 71 0.85 -11.13 8.64
CA ILE A 71 2.29 -10.88 8.58
C ILE A 71 2.50 -9.40 8.88
N ASN A 72 3.59 -9.06 9.57
CA ASN A 72 3.96 -7.69 9.92
C ASN A 72 4.41 -6.85 8.69
N ILE A 73 3.59 -6.83 7.64
CA ILE A 73 3.78 -6.09 6.40
C ILE A 73 2.52 -5.22 6.20
N PRO A 74 2.67 -3.91 6.00
CA PRO A 74 1.52 -2.98 5.99
C PRO A 74 0.68 -3.06 4.71
N ALA A 75 1.23 -3.57 3.61
CA ALA A 75 0.52 -3.83 2.37
C ALA A 75 1.26 -4.90 1.55
N ALA A 76 0.56 -5.56 0.63
CA ALA A 76 1.17 -6.49 -0.31
C ALA A 76 0.33 -6.62 -1.59
N TYR A 77 1.01 -6.76 -2.73
CA TYR A 77 0.40 -7.15 -3.99
C TYR A 77 0.64 -8.64 -4.27
N GLY A 78 -0.43 -9.37 -4.59
CA GLY A 78 -0.34 -10.78 -4.95
C GLY A 78 -1.57 -11.28 -5.68
N HIS A 79 -1.38 -12.14 -6.69
CA HIS A 79 -2.47 -12.74 -7.48
C HIS A 79 -3.46 -11.71 -8.05
N GLY A 80 -2.99 -10.53 -8.44
CA GLY A 80 -3.83 -9.46 -8.98
C GLY A 80 -4.60 -8.64 -7.94
N VAL A 81 -4.41 -8.90 -6.64
CA VAL A 81 -5.08 -8.20 -5.52
C VAL A 81 -4.07 -7.39 -4.72
N ILE A 82 -4.48 -6.20 -4.29
CA ILE A 82 -3.74 -5.41 -3.30
C ILE A 82 -4.37 -5.67 -1.94
N PHE A 83 -3.58 -6.18 -1.01
CA PHE A 83 -3.96 -6.33 0.39
C PHE A 83 -3.39 -5.16 1.17
N MET A 84 -4.21 -4.46 1.96
CA MET A 84 -3.77 -3.38 2.85
C MET A 84 -4.23 -3.64 4.26
N GLU A 85 -3.32 -3.45 5.21
CA GLU A 85 -3.66 -3.53 6.63
C GLU A 85 -4.51 -2.31 7.05
N ASN A 86 -5.38 -2.48 8.06
CA ASN A 86 -6.37 -1.50 8.50
C ASN A 86 -5.75 -0.16 8.95
N ASP A 87 -4.67 -0.20 9.72
CA ASP A 87 -3.94 0.99 10.14
C ASP A 87 -3.18 1.59 8.95
N ALA A 88 -2.55 0.73 8.14
CA ALA A 88 -1.80 1.14 6.97
C ALA A 88 -2.64 1.91 5.93
N VAL A 89 -3.84 1.42 5.60
CA VAL A 89 -4.75 2.12 4.67
C VAL A 89 -5.15 3.50 5.21
N CYS A 90 -5.29 3.61 6.53
CA CYS A 90 -5.59 4.87 7.23
C CYS A 90 -4.38 5.80 7.39
N GLY A 91 -3.18 5.38 6.95
CA GLY A 91 -1.94 6.14 7.13
C GLY A 91 -1.42 6.14 8.57
N ILE A 92 -1.85 5.18 9.39
CA ILE A 92 -1.36 4.96 10.74
C ILE A 92 -0.14 4.03 10.65
N GLY A 93 1.05 4.58 10.88
CA GLY A 93 2.29 3.80 10.81
C GLY A 93 3.49 4.60 10.33
N ARG A 94 4.49 3.89 9.80
CA ARG A 94 5.73 4.50 9.28
C ARG A 94 5.58 5.08 7.87
N SER A 95 4.66 4.53 7.09
CA SER A 95 4.36 4.94 5.72
C SER A 95 2.90 5.35 5.62
N THR A 96 2.60 6.25 4.68
CA THR A 96 1.25 6.71 4.42
C THR A 96 0.49 5.67 3.58
N GLY A 97 -0.85 5.69 3.67
CA GLY A 97 -1.69 4.82 2.84
C GLY A 97 -1.52 5.12 1.35
N GLU A 98 -1.32 6.40 1.00
CA GLU A 98 -1.06 6.83 -0.38
C GLU A 98 0.25 6.26 -0.93
N PHE A 99 1.34 6.32 -0.15
CA PHE A 99 2.61 5.72 -0.55
C PHE A 99 2.49 4.21 -0.72
N LEU A 100 1.90 3.52 0.26
CA LEU A 100 1.76 2.06 0.24
C LEU A 100 0.91 1.61 -0.95
N PHE A 101 -0.21 2.28 -1.19
CA PHE A 101 -1.03 2.01 -2.37
C PHE A 101 -0.26 2.22 -3.68
N GLY A 102 0.48 3.33 -3.79
CA GLY A 102 1.35 3.57 -4.95
C GLY A 102 2.42 2.49 -5.11
N HIS A 103 3.03 2.06 -4.01
CA HIS A 103 4.04 1.00 -3.98
C HIS A 103 3.50 -0.34 -4.50
N GLU A 104 2.34 -0.79 -4.01
CA GLU A 104 1.70 -2.02 -4.50
C GLU A 104 1.23 -1.92 -5.95
N MET A 105 0.83 -0.72 -6.39
CA MET A 105 0.55 -0.45 -7.80
C MET A 105 1.81 -0.53 -8.68
N GLY A 106 2.99 -0.29 -8.12
CA GLY A 106 4.28 -0.54 -8.77
C GLY A 106 4.53 -2.03 -8.99
N HIS A 107 4.28 -2.86 -7.97
CA HIS A 107 4.33 -4.32 -8.11
C HIS A 107 3.35 -4.83 -9.17
N LYS A 108 2.10 -4.33 -9.16
CA LYS A 108 1.14 -4.61 -10.23
C LYS A 108 1.68 -4.25 -11.61
N ALA A 109 2.23 -3.05 -11.76
CA ALA A 109 2.71 -2.58 -13.06
C ALA A 109 3.83 -3.47 -13.61
N MET A 110 4.69 -4.00 -12.73
CA MET A 110 5.75 -4.95 -13.07
C MET A 110 5.22 -6.37 -13.31
N ASP A 111 4.13 -6.79 -12.68
CA ASP A 111 3.53 -8.11 -12.93
C ASP A 111 2.82 -8.17 -14.30
N VAL A 112 2.15 -7.08 -14.69
CA VAL A 112 1.34 -7.05 -15.93
C VAL A 112 2.14 -6.66 -17.17
N LYS A 113 3.43 -6.32 -17.04
CA LYS A 113 4.28 -5.81 -18.12
C LYS A 113 5.70 -6.32 -17.95
N GLU A 114 6.43 -6.55 -19.05
CA GLU A 114 7.81 -7.03 -18.99
C GLU A 114 8.73 -6.05 -18.25
N GLU A 115 9.05 -6.34 -16.98
CA GLU A 115 9.77 -5.45 -16.07
C GLU A 115 11.29 -5.51 -16.23
N GLU A 116 11.82 -6.59 -16.82
CA GLU A 116 13.26 -6.84 -16.92
C GLU A 116 14.04 -5.62 -17.45
N MET A 117 13.54 -4.98 -18.50
CA MET A 117 14.18 -3.81 -19.08
C MET A 117 14.22 -2.62 -18.11
N LEU A 118 13.11 -2.35 -17.40
CA LEU A 118 13.05 -1.29 -16.40
C LEU A 118 14.09 -1.55 -15.30
N ILE A 119 14.12 -2.77 -14.77
CA ILE A 119 15.01 -3.14 -13.66
C ILE A 119 16.49 -3.05 -14.08
N ARG A 120 16.82 -3.45 -15.32
CA ARG A 120 18.17 -3.27 -15.88
C ARG A 120 18.54 -1.80 -16.06
N GLU A 121 17.62 -0.94 -16.50
CA GLU A 121 17.86 0.50 -16.58
C GLU A 121 18.13 1.12 -15.19
N ILE A 122 17.35 0.74 -14.17
CA ILE A 122 17.56 1.20 -12.79
C ILE A 122 18.92 0.74 -12.26
N ALA A 123 19.30 -0.52 -12.49
CA ALA A 123 20.62 -1.04 -12.12
C ALA A 123 21.76 -0.20 -12.74
N GLY A 124 21.59 0.19 -14.01
CA GLY A 124 22.53 1.07 -14.72
C GLY A 124 22.64 2.47 -14.11
N ILE A 125 21.51 3.07 -13.70
CA ILE A 125 21.49 4.38 -13.03
C ILE A 125 22.25 4.34 -11.69
N LEU A 126 22.08 3.25 -10.95
CA LEU A 126 22.74 3.03 -9.66
C LEU A 126 24.18 2.53 -9.77
N ALA A 127 24.61 2.13 -10.97
CA ALA A 127 25.91 1.48 -11.23
C ALA A 127 26.13 0.21 -10.38
N ILE A 128 25.09 -0.63 -10.26
CA ILE A 128 25.15 -1.91 -9.55
C ILE A 128 24.81 -3.09 -10.46
N GLY A 129 25.21 -4.30 -10.05
CA GLY A 129 24.91 -5.53 -10.79
C GLY A 129 23.44 -5.93 -10.66
N TYR A 130 22.78 -6.17 -11.80
CA TYR A 130 21.38 -6.61 -11.88
C TYR A 130 21.16 -7.98 -11.21
N ASP A 131 21.93 -9.00 -11.60
CA ASP A 131 21.69 -10.40 -11.19
C ASP A 131 21.72 -10.62 -9.66
N PHE A 132 22.46 -9.79 -8.93
CA PHE A 132 22.59 -9.89 -7.46
C PHE A 132 21.60 -9.00 -6.69
N ASN A 133 20.90 -8.08 -7.38
CA ASN A 133 20.05 -7.07 -6.75
C ASN A 133 18.65 -7.01 -7.34
N GLU A 134 18.25 -7.97 -8.18
CA GLU A 134 16.97 -7.94 -8.90
C GLU A 134 15.78 -7.61 -7.98
N GLU A 135 15.58 -8.39 -6.90
CA GLU A 135 14.48 -8.18 -5.95
C GLU A 135 14.55 -6.81 -5.27
N ARG A 136 15.76 -6.35 -4.90
CA ARG A 136 15.94 -5.02 -4.30
C ARG A 136 15.64 -3.90 -5.29
N LEU A 137 15.95 -4.11 -6.56
CA LEU A 137 15.65 -3.15 -7.62
C LEU A 137 14.15 -3.11 -7.92
N LYS A 138 13.45 -4.25 -7.85
CA LYS A 138 11.98 -4.33 -7.93
C LYS A 138 11.32 -3.57 -6.78
N GLU A 139 11.77 -3.79 -5.54
CA GLU A 139 11.31 -3.03 -4.37
C GLU A 139 11.59 -1.54 -4.50
N LEU A 140 12.75 -1.14 -5.06
CA LEU A 140 13.07 0.27 -5.27
C LEU A 140 12.17 0.87 -6.35
N ALA A 141 11.92 0.15 -7.45
CA ALA A 141 10.97 0.59 -8.46
C ALA A 141 9.58 0.82 -7.85
N ALA A 142 9.09 -0.13 -7.05
CA ALA A 142 7.83 -0.01 -6.33
C ALA A 142 7.84 1.19 -5.34
N ASP A 143 8.90 1.41 -4.58
CA ASP A 143 9.04 2.59 -3.71
C ASP A 143 8.94 3.90 -4.47
N GLU A 144 9.56 3.95 -5.65
CA GLU A 144 9.49 5.15 -6.48
C GLU A 144 8.11 5.34 -7.14
N PHE A 145 7.34 4.27 -7.39
CA PHE A 145 5.91 4.39 -7.66
C PHE A 145 5.18 5.03 -6.46
N GLY A 146 5.43 4.54 -5.24
CA GLY A 146 4.87 5.11 -4.02
C GLY A 146 5.20 6.59 -3.82
N ASN A 147 6.46 6.98 -4.05
CA ASN A 147 6.92 8.37 -3.94
C ASN A 147 6.35 9.31 -5.00
N MET A 148 5.93 8.79 -6.17
CA MET A 148 5.22 9.58 -7.16
C MET A 148 3.75 9.80 -6.81
N VAL A 149 3.16 8.92 -5.99
CA VAL A 149 1.79 9.06 -5.48
C VAL A 149 1.76 9.95 -4.24
N ASP A 150 2.63 9.71 -3.25
CA ASP A 150 2.76 10.57 -2.07
C ASP A 150 3.87 11.62 -2.25
N THR A 151 3.50 12.77 -2.81
CA THR A 151 4.45 13.87 -3.06
C THR A 151 4.75 14.73 -1.82
N ARG A 152 4.06 14.49 -0.69
CA ARG A 152 4.24 15.30 0.53
C ARG A 152 5.58 15.02 1.21
N ARG A 153 6.09 13.80 1.05
CA ARG A 153 7.36 13.34 1.62
C ARG A 153 7.94 12.20 0.80
N VAL A 154 9.23 12.27 0.50
CA VAL A 154 9.97 11.12 -0.02
C VAL A 154 10.17 10.11 1.10
N ILE A 155 9.64 8.90 0.91
CA ILE A 155 9.88 7.74 1.75
C ILE A 155 11.03 6.95 1.12
N ASP A 156 12.13 6.82 1.86
CA ASP A 156 13.29 6.03 1.46
C ASP A 156 13.40 4.86 2.45
N ARG A 157 13.01 3.66 2.02
CA ARG A 157 13.02 2.46 2.89
C ARG A 157 14.43 1.89 3.10
N CYS A 158 15.51 2.60 2.72
CA CYS A 158 16.90 2.13 2.84
C CYS A 158 17.10 0.71 2.28
N ILE A 159 16.56 0.45 1.09
CA ILE A 159 16.67 -0.86 0.42
C ILE A 159 18.14 -1.23 0.14
N PHE A 160 18.97 -0.22 -0.06
CA PHE A 160 20.42 -0.33 -0.21
C PHE A 160 21.13 0.29 1.00
N HIS A 161 22.39 -0.11 1.23
CA HIS A 161 23.25 0.45 2.29
C HIS A 161 23.58 1.94 2.11
N TYR A 162 23.15 2.54 0.99
CA TYR A 162 23.33 3.95 0.67
C TYR A 162 21.99 4.54 0.19
N PRO A 163 21.69 5.80 0.54
CA PRO A 163 20.50 6.48 0.04
C PRO A 163 20.63 6.77 -1.46
N VAL A 164 19.51 6.76 -2.17
CA VAL A 164 19.45 7.19 -3.58
C VAL A 164 19.37 8.72 -3.60
N ASP A 165 20.37 9.36 -4.21
CA ASP A 165 20.38 10.82 -4.35
C ASP A 165 19.26 11.32 -5.27
N GLU A 166 18.93 12.61 -5.13
CA GLU A 166 17.80 13.22 -5.85
C GLU A 166 17.94 13.14 -7.37
N GLY A 167 19.17 13.24 -7.89
CA GLY A 167 19.43 13.19 -9.33
C GLY A 167 19.13 11.80 -9.90
N ARG A 168 19.64 10.76 -9.23
CA ARG A 168 19.35 9.37 -9.58
C ARG A 168 17.87 9.03 -9.41
N ARG A 169 17.24 9.49 -8.33
CA ARG A 169 15.81 9.28 -8.08
C ARG A 169 14.95 9.85 -9.21
N LYS A 170 15.20 11.10 -9.64
CA LYS A 170 14.49 11.70 -10.78
C LYS A 170 14.64 10.90 -12.07
N GLU A 171 15.84 10.38 -12.34
CA GLU A 171 16.06 9.57 -13.53
C GLU A 171 15.34 8.22 -13.43
N ILE A 172 15.35 7.57 -12.27
CA ILE A 172 14.58 6.33 -12.02
C ILE A 172 13.08 6.58 -12.24
N GLN A 173 12.52 7.63 -11.65
CA GLN A 173 11.11 8.00 -11.82
C GLN A 173 10.75 8.26 -13.29
N ARG A 174 11.65 8.86 -14.09
CA ARG A 174 11.43 8.99 -15.55
C ARG A 174 11.36 7.65 -16.26
N ARG A 175 12.23 6.69 -15.91
CA ARG A 175 12.18 5.33 -16.46
C ARG A 175 10.90 4.62 -16.07
N ILE A 176 10.48 4.77 -14.81
CA ILE A 176 9.21 4.24 -14.33
C ILE A 176 8.04 4.86 -15.09
N LEU A 177 7.99 6.18 -15.30
CA LEU A 177 6.92 6.82 -16.05
C LEU A 177 6.88 6.30 -17.49
N LYS A 178 8.03 6.26 -18.17
CA LYS A 178 8.11 5.69 -19.53
C LYS A 178 7.63 4.24 -19.54
N PHE A 179 8.08 3.43 -18.59
CA PHE A 179 7.64 2.06 -18.41
C PHE A 179 6.13 2.01 -18.23
N ALA A 180 5.56 2.72 -17.26
CA ALA A 180 4.14 2.69 -16.90
C ALA A 180 3.23 3.13 -18.05
N TRP A 181 3.63 4.12 -18.84
CA TRP A 181 2.82 4.67 -19.94
C TRP A 181 2.83 3.82 -21.22
N ASN A 182 3.90 3.06 -21.50
CA ASN A 182 4.00 2.19 -22.69
C ASN A 182 3.14 0.93 -22.62
#